data_AF-A0A669QGC3-F1
#
_entry.id   AF-A0A669QGC3-F1
#
_cell.length_a   1.000
_cell.length_b   1.000
_cell.length_c   1.000
_cell.angle_alpha   90.00
_cell.angle_beta   90.00
_cell.angle_gamma   90.00
#
_symmetry.space_group_name_H-M   'P 1'
#
loop_
_entity.id
_entity.type
_entity.pdbx_description
1 polymer ?
#
loop_
_entity_poly.entity_id
_entity_poly.type
_entity_poly.pdbx_seq_one_letter_code
_entity_poly.pdbx_strand_id
1 'polypeptide(L)'
;MGQQLHQEDLSSLGHAMAEETATVDNEDLSDYFSMQYKQNLLPLLKKLKLTEEDSLSPFIRLQEKKKEAQEMQRVLEDKEEAFRVRMEGITCRWKELWAREAELKAHMKKSERTLKENDKMRIQALKKAGKERKMKMQKESELLRAKKELEVLKIKHQKLSDRVQNYSIFETYLEDVVKISQFEEIQAIIWHYKMLMRMRKALLQAELGLREAKEKAKEFSQSDEDESLQNNSDVDQLELRSHQAQRDVLTRECLWADMQKTAAKKAQELGTIKMAILGLFQHVSKQMKRSLNVPVDDSYTQLSVIQQFIQDLMDILMEVKRKGHTEPLACSYAYGTARKMPT
;
A
#
# COMPACT_ATOMS: atom_id res chain seq x y z
N MET A 1 -27.48 -112.02 -54.93
CA MET A 1 -26.94 -112.07 -56.30
C MET A 1 -25.42 -112.04 -56.13
N GLY A 2 -24.64 -113.11 -56.32
CA GLY A 2 -24.83 -114.34 -57.12
C GLY A 2 -24.05 -114.20 -58.44
N GLN A 3 -23.28 -115.17 -58.96
CA GLN A 3 -22.98 -116.59 -58.61
C GLN A 3 -21.43 -116.82 -58.74
N GLN A 4 -20.75 -117.76 -58.07
CA GLN A 4 -20.71 -119.23 -58.26
C GLN A 4 -20.29 -119.60 -59.72
N LEU A 5 -19.17 -120.30 -60.01
CA LEU A 5 -18.80 -121.73 -59.79
C LEU A 5 -17.26 -121.91 -60.07
N HIS A 6 -16.47 -122.80 -59.43
CA HIS A 6 -16.21 -124.25 -59.68
C HIS A 6 -15.66 -124.65 -61.08
N GLN A 7 -14.83 -125.70 -61.32
CA GLN A 7 -13.98 -126.58 -60.46
C GLN A 7 -13.15 -127.59 -61.32
N GLU A 8 -11.90 -127.90 -60.90
CA GLU A 8 -11.01 -129.11 -61.05
C GLU A 8 -10.99 -130.05 -62.31
N ASP A 9 -10.30 -131.19 -62.15
CA ASP A 9 -9.99 -132.38 -63.00
C ASP A 9 -9.01 -132.23 -64.20
N LEU A 10 -7.96 -133.05 -64.44
CA LEU A 10 -7.37 -134.34 -63.99
C LEU A 10 -7.52 -135.60 -64.90
N SER A 11 -6.35 -136.06 -65.37
CA SER A 11 -5.88 -137.47 -65.49
C SER A 11 -6.02 -138.31 -66.78
N SER A 12 -5.04 -139.24 -66.92
CA SER A 12 -5.08 -140.56 -67.60
C SER A 12 -4.87 -140.67 -69.14
N LEU A 13 -4.47 -141.81 -69.77
CA LEU A 13 -3.35 -142.79 -69.57
C LEU A 13 -3.30 -143.82 -70.76
N GLY A 14 -2.13 -144.36 -71.13
CA GLY A 14 -1.94 -145.60 -71.95
C GLY A 14 -1.19 -145.38 -73.29
N HIS A 15 -0.24 -146.20 -73.82
CA HIS A 15 0.02 -147.68 -73.90
C HIS A 15 -0.84 -148.45 -74.94
N ALA A 16 -0.33 -149.41 -75.75
CA ALA A 16 1.03 -149.96 -76.00
C ALA A 16 1.09 -150.69 -77.38
N MET A 17 1.95 -151.73 -77.57
CA MET A 17 2.23 -152.65 -78.74
C MET A 17 3.64 -152.41 -79.37
N ALA A 18 4.57 -153.36 -79.68
CA ALA A 18 4.60 -154.80 -80.07
C ALA A 18 4.95 -155.00 -81.57
N GLU A 19 5.75 -155.97 -82.09
CA GLU A 19 6.69 -157.05 -81.61
C GLU A 19 7.45 -157.58 -82.89
N GLU A 20 8.47 -158.47 -83.01
CA GLU A 20 9.47 -159.18 -82.16
C GLU A 20 10.62 -159.78 -83.06
N THR A 21 11.77 -160.24 -82.51
CA THR A 21 12.81 -161.20 -83.08
C THR A 21 13.69 -160.80 -84.31
N ALA A 22 14.88 -161.38 -84.64
CA ALA A 22 15.71 -162.47 -84.04
C ALA A 22 17.26 -162.29 -84.25
N THR A 23 18.04 -163.12 -83.55
CA THR A 23 19.53 -163.24 -83.38
C THR A 23 20.43 -163.50 -84.61
N VAL A 24 21.71 -163.05 -84.57
CA VAL A 24 22.99 -163.83 -84.61
C VAL A 24 24.13 -162.97 -84.00
N ASP A 25 25.14 -163.58 -83.37
CA ASP A 25 26.19 -162.95 -82.54
C ASP A 25 27.35 -162.27 -83.29
N ASN A 26 27.99 -161.26 -82.65
CA ASN A 26 29.38 -160.85 -82.93
C ASN A 26 29.94 -159.92 -81.82
N GLU A 27 30.81 -160.43 -80.93
CA GLU A 27 31.29 -159.68 -79.75
C GLU A 27 32.36 -158.60 -80.04
N ASP A 28 33.10 -158.70 -81.17
CA ASP A 28 34.26 -157.83 -81.45
C ASP A 28 33.94 -156.43 -82.03
N LEU A 29 32.69 -156.17 -82.48
CA LEU A 29 32.36 -154.87 -83.12
C LEU A 29 32.07 -153.73 -82.12
N SER A 30 31.64 -154.04 -80.90
CA SER A 30 31.15 -153.05 -79.94
C SER A 30 32.25 -152.07 -79.49
N ASP A 31 33.42 -152.62 -79.16
CA ASP A 31 34.53 -151.83 -78.62
C ASP A 31 35.14 -150.88 -79.66
N TYR A 32 35.13 -151.24 -80.95
CA TYR A 32 35.57 -150.36 -82.03
C TYR A 32 34.78 -149.03 -82.04
N PHE A 33 33.44 -149.10 -81.98
CA PHE A 33 32.59 -147.90 -81.96
C PHE A 33 32.72 -147.11 -80.64
N SER A 34 32.82 -147.80 -79.50
CA SER A 34 33.02 -147.18 -78.17
C SER A 34 34.31 -146.34 -78.11
N MET A 35 35.39 -146.84 -78.73
CA MET A 35 36.68 -146.13 -78.83
C MET A 35 36.58 -144.92 -79.77
N GLN A 36 35.98 -145.10 -80.95
CA GLN A 36 35.80 -144.05 -81.96
C GLN A 36 34.97 -142.86 -81.44
N TYR A 37 33.92 -143.13 -80.66
CA TYR A 37 33.08 -142.10 -80.03
C TYR A 37 33.86 -141.25 -79.01
N LYS A 38 34.66 -141.90 -78.16
CA LYS A 38 35.48 -141.23 -77.12
C LYS A 38 36.58 -140.35 -77.73
N GLN A 39 37.23 -140.79 -78.81
CA GLN A 39 38.30 -140.01 -79.44
C GLN A 39 37.82 -138.87 -80.34
N ASN A 40 36.73 -139.06 -81.12
CA ASN A 40 36.36 -138.10 -82.17
C ASN A 40 35.14 -137.21 -81.83
N LEU A 41 34.10 -137.74 -81.19
CA LEU A 41 32.87 -136.98 -80.91
C LEU A 41 32.98 -136.14 -79.63
N LEU A 42 33.62 -136.67 -78.58
CA LEU A 42 33.75 -135.96 -77.30
C LEU A 42 34.53 -134.63 -77.39
N PRO A 43 35.64 -134.52 -78.15
CA PRO A 43 36.36 -133.24 -78.30
C PRO A 43 35.60 -132.19 -79.12
N LEU A 44 34.81 -132.62 -80.11
CA LEU A 44 33.95 -131.71 -80.90
C LEU A 44 32.82 -131.13 -80.03
N LEU A 45 32.17 -131.96 -79.21
CA LEU A 45 31.17 -131.52 -78.24
C LEU A 45 31.74 -130.57 -77.17
N LYS A 46 33.02 -130.72 -76.78
CA LYS A 46 33.69 -129.75 -75.91
C LYS A 46 34.06 -128.45 -76.61
N LYS A 47 34.40 -128.46 -77.91
CA LYS A 47 34.66 -127.24 -78.70
C LYS A 47 33.40 -126.40 -78.96
N LEU A 48 32.21 -127.02 -78.96
CA LEU A 48 30.93 -126.34 -79.20
C LEU A 48 30.31 -125.68 -77.95
N LYS A 49 30.84 -125.91 -76.74
CA LYS A 49 30.25 -125.44 -75.47
C LYS A 49 31.07 -124.35 -74.77
N LEU A 50 31.48 -123.31 -75.50
CA LEU A 50 32.32 -122.24 -74.94
C LEU A 50 31.95 -120.81 -75.39
N THR A 51 30.69 -120.57 -75.79
CA THR A 51 30.12 -119.20 -75.92
C THR A 51 28.58 -119.22 -75.89
N GLU A 52 27.97 -119.33 -74.69
CA GLU A 52 26.49 -119.31 -74.51
C GLU A 52 25.94 -118.04 -73.84
N GLU A 53 26.76 -117.04 -73.53
CA GLU A 53 26.30 -115.76 -72.93
C GLU A 53 25.97 -114.66 -73.97
N ASP A 54 26.45 -114.77 -75.21
CA ASP A 54 26.17 -113.83 -76.32
C ASP A 54 25.08 -114.30 -77.31
N SER A 55 24.57 -115.54 -77.16
CA SER A 55 23.73 -116.21 -78.17
C SER A 55 22.24 -115.82 -78.18
N LEU A 56 21.91 -114.60 -77.75
CA LEU A 56 20.55 -114.07 -77.84
C LEU A 56 20.29 -113.46 -79.23
N SER A 57 19.34 -114.05 -79.96
CA SER A 57 18.86 -113.53 -81.24
C SER A 57 18.52 -112.03 -81.13
N PRO A 58 18.85 -111.19 -82.15
CA PRO A 58 18.59 -109.75 -82.10
C PRO A 58 17.14 -109.37 -81.74
N PHE A 59 16.17 -110.23 -82.11
CA PHE A 59 14.76 -110.06 -81.74
C PHE A 59 14.50 -110.27 -80.23
N ILE A 60 15.16 -111.23 -79.60
CA ILE A 60 15.04 -111.50 -78.16
C ILE A 60 15.71 -110.38 -77.37
N ARG A 61 16.93 -109.99 -77.76
CA ARG A 61 17.65 -108.85 -77.15
C ARG A 61 16.87 -107.53 -77.28
N LEU A 62 16.13 -107.35 -78.38
CA LEU A 62 15.20 -106.22 -78.56
C LEU A 62 13.98 -106.31 -77.62
N GLN A 63 13.40 -107.50 -77.41
CA GLN A 63 12.33 -107.67 -76.43
C GLN A 63 12.81 -107.44 -74.99
N GLU A 64 14.02 -107.85 -74.64
CA GLU A 64 14.60 -107.63 -73.32
C GLU A 64 14.88 -106.14 -73.09
N LYS A 65 15.51 -105.44 -74.04
CA LYS A 65 15.66 -103.98 -73.95
C LYS A 65 14.32 -103.24 -73.94
N LYS A 66 13.27 -103.78 -74.57
CA LYS A 66 11.90 -103.26 -74.41
C LYS A 66 11.33 -103.50 -73.00
N LYS A 67 11.57 -104.66 -72.39
CA LYS A 67 11.19 -104.95 -70.99
C LYS A 67 11.96 -104.08 -70.00
N GLU A 68 13.27 -103.93 -70.16
CA GLU A 68 14.09 -103.00 -69.35
C GLU A 68 13.59 -101.56 -69.48
N ALA A 69 13.29 -101.09 -70.70
CA ALA A 69 12.76 -99.75 -70.90
C ALA A 69 11.38 -99.56 -70.26
N GLN A 70 10.51 -100.58 -70.32
CA GLN A 70 9.21 -100.56 -69.62
C GLN A 70 9.35 -100.58 -68.10
N GLU A 71 10.34 -101.30 -67.56
CA GLU A 71 10.61 -101.32 -66.11
C GLU A 71 11.24 -100.02 -65.63
N MET A 72 12.20 -99.47 -66.39
CA MET A 72 12.78 -98.15 -66.15
C MET A 72 11.71 -97.05 -66.22
N GLN A 73 10.76 -97.15 -67.15
CA GLN A 73 9.62 -96.23 -67.25
C GLN A 73 8.71 -96.33 -66.02
N ARG A 74 8.36 -97.54 -65.56
CA ARG A 74 7.61 -97.73 -64.30
C ARG A 74 8.33 -97.14 -63.09
N VAL A 75 9.63 -97.42 -62.96
CA VAL A 75 10.46 -96.86 -61.88
C VAL A 75 10.56 -95.34 -61.97
N LEU A 76 10.57 -94.76 -63.18
CA LEU A 76 10.53 -93.30 -63.36
C LEU A 76 9.17 -92.72 -62.92
N GLU A 77 8.06 -93.31 -63.37
CA GLU A 77 6.70 -92.94 -62.99
C GLU A 77 6.48 -93.00 -61.47
N ASP A 78 6.97 -94.06 -60.81
CA ASP A 78 6.97 -94.18 -59.34
C ASP A 78 7.78 -93.07 -58.64
N LYS A 79 8.93 -92.67 -59.23
CA LYS A 79 9.78 -91.59 -58.66
C LYS A 79 9.16 -90.22 -58.88
N GLU A 80 8.50 -89.99 -60.00
CA GLU A 80 7.75 -88.77 -60.31
C GLU A 80 6.50 -88.65 -59.42
N GLU A 81 5.72 -89.72 -59.25
CA GLU A 81 4.59 -89.74 -58.32
C GLU A 81 5.06 -89.50 -56.88
N ALA A 82 6.09 -90.21 -56.43
CA ALA A 82 6.66 -89.98 -55.11
C ALA A 82 7.22 -88.54 -54.95
N PHE A 83 7.66 -87.89 -56.02
CA PHE A 83 8.05 -86.47 -56.00
C PHE A 83 6.84 -85.53 -55.96
N ARG A 84 5.80 -85.79 -56.76
CA ARG A 84 4.51 -85.08 -56.74
C ARG A 84 3.89 -85.09 -55.35
N VAL A 85 3.71 -86.26 -54.75
CA VAL A 85 3.19 -86.43 -53.37
C VAL A 85 4.06 -85.70 -52.35
N ARG A 86 5.41 -85.72 -52.47
CA ARG A 86 6.31 -84.94 -51.59
C ARG A 86 6.09 -83.43 -51.77
N MET A 87 5.96 -82.94 -52.99
CA MET A 87 5.75 -81.52 -53.29
C MET A 87 4.37 -81.02 -52.86
N GLU A 88 3.33 -81.85 -52.98
CA GLU A 88 2.00 -81.58 -52.44
C GLU A 88 2.05 -81.51 -50.90
N GLY A 89 2.68 -82.48 -50.23
CA GLY A 89 2.88 -82.46 -48.78
C GLY A 89 3.74 -81.28 -48.29
N ILE A 90 4.66 -80.76 -49.09
CA ILE A 90 5.38 -79.49 -48.82
C ILE A 90 4.42 -78.31 -48.99
N THR A 91 3.65 -78.26 -50.07
CA THR A 91 2.70 -77.19 -50.39
C THR A 91 1.59 -77.06 -49.34
N CYS A 92 1.05 -78.17 -48.83
CA CYS A 92 0.07 -78.19 -47.76
C CYS A 92 0.66 -77.65 -46.44
N ARG A 93 1.87 -78.07 -46.06
CA ARG A 93 2.56 -77.53 -44.88
C ARG A 93 2.86 -76.02 -44.99
N TRP A 94 3.18 -75.51 -46.18
CA TRP A 94 3.27 -74.06 -46.39
C TRP A 94 1.94 -73.35 -46.18
N LYS A 95 0.82 -73.89 -46.70
CA LYS A 95 -0.52 -73.34 -46.48
C LYS A 95 -0.90 -73.33 -44.99
N GLU A 96 -0.59 -74.40 -44.26
CA GLU A 96 -0.79 -74.48 -42.80
C GLU A 96 0.05 -73.45 -42.03
N LEU A 97 1.32 -73.27 -42.38
CA LEU A 97 2.19 -72.27 -41.75
C LEU A 97 1.67 -70.84 -41.97
N TRP A 98 1.26 -70.52 -43.21
CA TRP A 98 0.65 -69.22 -43.51
C TRP A 98 -0.67 -69.00 -42.77
N ALA A 99 -1.52 -70.03 -42.61
CA ALA A 99 -2.74 -69.96 -41.82
C ALA A 99 -2.43 -69.69 -40.32
N ARG A 100 -1.52 -70.45 -39.72
CA ARG A 100 -1.10 -70.26 -38.32
C ARG A 100 -0.45 -68.91 -38.09
N GLU A 101 0.33 -68.39 -39.05
CA GLU A 101 0.89 -67.04 -38.95
C GLU A 101 -0.20 -65.96 -39.01
N ALA A 102 -1.22 -66.12 -39.87
CA ALA A 102 -2.36 -65.22 -39.93
C ALA A 102 -3.19 -65.25 -38.63
N GLU A 103 -3.42 -66.43 -38.06
CA GLU A 103 -4.08 -66.61 -36.75
C GLU A 103 -3.29 -65.95 -35.61
N LEU A 104 -1.97 -66.16 -35.56
CA LEU A 104 -1.08 -65.53 -34.57
C LEU A 104 -1.09 -64.00 -34.70
N LYS A 105 -1.00 -63.46 -35.93
CA LYS A 105 -1.13 -62.02 -36.19
C LYS A 105 -2.51 -61.47 -35.77
N ALA A 106 -3.59 -62.21 -36.02
CA ALA A 106 -4.93 -61.84 -35.59
C ALA A 106 -5.06 -61.86 -34.05
N HIS A 107 -4.47 -62.86 -33.38
CA HIS A 107 -4.46 -62.97 -31.93
C HIS A 107 -3.63 -61.87 -31.27
N MET A 108 -2.41 -61.58 -31.77
CA MET A 108 -1.60 -60.44 -31.31
C MET A 108 -2.33 -59.10 -31.48
N LYS A 109 -2.98 -58.88 -32.63
CA LYS A 109 -3.79 -57.68 -32.87
C LYS A 109 -5.04 -57.62 -31.99
N LYS A 110 -5.54 -58.76 -31.47
CA LYS A 110 -6.61 -58.81 -30.48
C LYS A 110 -6.09 -58.49 -29.07
N SER A 111 -4.98 -59.12 -28.65
CA SER A 111 -4.40 -58.91 -27.32
C SER A 111 -3.89 -57.47 -27.13
N GLU A 112 -3.22 -56.90 -28.14
CA GLU A 112 -2.78 -55.50 -28.15
C GLU A 112 -3.96 -54.52 -27.95
N ARG A 113 -5.09 -54.74 -28.63
CA ARG A 113 -6.31 -53.95 -28.45
C ARG A 113 -6.86 -54.07 -27.02
N THR A 114 -6.92 -55.28 -26.47
CA THR A 114 -7.41 -55.49 -25.10
C THR A 114 -6.49 -54.89 -24.04
N LEU A 115 -5.17 -54.92 -24.25
CA LEU A 115 -4.20 -54.27 -23.37
C LEU A 115 -4.37 -52.74 -23.41
N LYS A 116 -4.45 -52.14 -24.60
CA LYS A 116 -4.66 -50.69 -24.77
C LYS A 116 -5.95 -50.19 -24.14
N GLU A 117 -7.06 -50.94 -24.26
CA GLU A 117 -8.32 -50.57 -23.60
C GLU A 117 -8.26 -50.80 -22.08
N ASN A 118 -7.64 -51.89 -21.61
CA ASN A 118 -7.46 -52.12 -20.17
C ASN A 118 -6.62 -51.01 -19.52
N ASP A 119 -5.53 -50.58 -20.16
CA ASP A 119 -4.71 -49.46 -19.69
C ASP A 119 -5.47 -48.14 -19.68
N LYS A 120 -6.28 -47.88 -20.71
CA LYS A 120 -7.20 -46.73 -20.76
C LYS A 120 -8.19 -46.75 -19.60
N MET A 121 -8.80 -47.91 -19.29
CA MET A 121 -9.67 -48.07 -18.13
C MET A 121 -8.92 -47.90 -16.80
N ARG A 122 -7.70 -48.47 -16.67
CA ARG A 122 -6.81 -48.33 -15.50
C ARG A 122 -6.46 -46.87 -15.22
N ILE A 123 -6.06 -46.12 -16.25
CA ILE A 123 -5.75 -44.69 -16.18
C ILE A 123 -6.99 -43.88 -15.80
N GLN A 124 -8.16 -44.18 -16.38
CA GLN A 124 -9.42 -43.52 -16.01
C GLN A 124 -9.82 -43.79 -14.56
N ALA A 125 -9.73 -45.03 -14.08
CA ALA A 125 -10.02 -45.40 -12.70
C ALA A 125 -9.08 -44.70 -11.70
N LEU A 126 -7.77 -44.71 -11.97
CA LEU A 126 -6.78 -43.98 -11.17
C LEU A 126 -7.03 -42.47 -11.17
N LYS A 127 -7.40 -41.88 -12.32
CA LYS A 127 -7.76 -40.45 -12.44
C LYS A 127 -9.05 -40.10 -11.68
N LYS A 128 -10.04 -40.99 -11.65
CA LYS A 128 -11.28 -40.84 -10.85
C LYS A 128 -10.96 -40.91 -9.35
N ALA A 129 -10.31 -41.97 -8.90
CA ALA A 129 -9.91 -42.14 -7.50
C ALA A 129 -8.97 -41.03 -7.01
N GLY A 130 -8.07 -40.53 -7.88
CA GLY A 130 -7.19 -39.39 -7.57
C GLY A 130 -7.96 -38.07 -7.39
N LYS A 131 -8.99 -37.80 -8.20
CA LYS A 131 -9.91 -36.67 -7.98
C LYS A 131 -10.70 -36.83 -6.68
N GLU A 132 -11.25 -38.01 -6.45
CA GLU A 132 -12.09 -38.32 -5.29
C GLU A 132 -11.34 -38.16 -3.97
N ARG A 133 -10.10 -38.65 -3.87
CA ARG A 133 -9.22 -38.43 -2.71
C ARG A 133 -8.95 -36.95 -2.46
N LYS A 134 -8.70 -36.15 -3.51
CA LYS A 134 -8.50 -34.69 -3.37
C LYS A 134 -9.75 -33.98 -2.87
N MET A 135 -10.93 -34.30 -3.40
CA MET A 135 -12.20 -33.76 -2.94
C MET A 135 -12.49 -34.15 -1.47
N LYS A 136 -12.19 -35.40 -1.10
CA LYS A 136 -12.32 -35.89 0.28
C LYS A 136 -11.40 -35.11 1.23
N MET A 137 -10.11 -35.01 0.93
CA MET A 137 -9.15 -34.24 1.74
C MET A 137 -9.55 -32.77 1.90
N GLN A 138 -10.05 -32.14 0.83
CA GLN A 138 -10.59 -30.77 0.91
C GLN A 138 -11.77 -30.71 1.88
N LYS A 139 -12.77 -31.58 1.74
CA LYS A 139 -13.97 -31.59 2.60
C LYS A 139 -13.65 -31.94 4.06
N GLU A 140 -12.66 -32.81 4.31
CA GLU A 140 -12.13 -33.08 5.65
C GLU A 140 -11.47 -31.85 6.28
N SER A 141 -10.71 -31.05 5.48
CA SER A 141 -10.11 -29.81 5.96
C SER A 141 -11.13 -28.69 6.23
N GLU A 142 -12.18 -28.59 5.41
CA GLU A 142 -13.30 -27.67 5.62
C GLU A 142 -14.10 -28.06 6.88
N LEU A 143 -14.39 -29.34 7.06
CA LEU A 143 -15.08 -29.88 8.24
C LEU A 143 -14.27 -29.70 9.52
N LEU A 144 -12.94 -29.86 9.47
CA LEU A 144 -12.06 -29.59 10.62
C LEU A 144 -12.05 -28.10 10.99
N ARG A 145 -12.11 -27.21 9.99
CA ARG A 145 -12.22 -25.76 10.21
C ARG A 145 -13.55 -25.39 10.86
N ALA A 146 -14.67 -25.85 10.29
CA ALA A 146 -16.01 -25.61 10.83
C ALA A 146 -16.17 -26.13 12.27
N LYS A 147 -15.57 -27.30 12.60
CA LYS A 147 -15.53 -27.81 13.98
C LYS A 147 -14.79 -26.89 14.96
N LYS A 148 -13.65 -26.30 14.54
CA LYS A 148 -12.91 -25.33 15.37
C LYS A 148 -13.68 -24.04 15.57
N GLU A 149 -14.31 -23.53 14.51
CA GLU A 149 -15.15 -22.32 14.55
C GLU A 149 -16.36 -22.51 15.45
N LEU A 150 -17.04 -23.67 15.36
CA LEU A 150 -18.15 -24.06 16.24
C LEU A 150 -17.74 -24.10 17.71
N GLU A 151 -16.56 -24.64 18.05
CA GLU A 151 -16.11 -24.71 19.43
C GLU A 151 -15.77 -23.32 20.00
N VAL A 152 -15.16 -22.44 19.19
CA VAL A 152 -14.96 -21.02 19.55
C VAL A 152 -16.30 -20.30 19.74
N LEU A 153 -17.32 -20.62 18.93
CA LEU A 153 -18.67 -20.08 19.07
C LEU A 153 -19.37 -20.58 20.35
N LYS A 154 -19.26 -21.86 20.70
CA LYS A 154 -19.76 -22.40 21.99
C LYS A 154 -19.12 -21.70 23.18
N ILE A 155 -17.79 -21.54 23.18
CA ILE A 155 -17.07 -20.88 24.29
C ILE A 155 -17.49 -19.41 24.41
N LYS A 156 -17.77 -18.72 23.30
CA LYS A 156 -18.36 -17.36 23.32
C LYS A 156 -19.79 -17.36 23.85
N HIS A 157 -20.63 -18.31 23.42
CA HIS A 157 -22.01 -18.45 23.89
C HIS A 157 -22.06 -18.71 25.39
N GLN A 158 -21.27 -19.66 25.90
CA GLN A 158 -21.21 -19.97 27.33
C GLN A 158 -20.82 -18.73 28.13
N LYS A 159 -19.73 -18.03 27.76
CA LYS A 159 -19.30 -16.78 28.42
C LYS A 159 -20.33 -15.65 28.37
N LEU A 160 -21.26 -15.66 27.42
CA LEU A 160 -22.39 -14.72 27.41
C LEU A 160 -23.53 -15.21 28.31
N SER A 161 -23.86 -16.50 28.27
CA SER A 161 -24.83 -17.14 29.17
C SER A 161 -24.44 -16.98 30.64
N ASP A 162 -23.18 -17.26 30.99
CA ASP A 162 -22.63 -17.09 32.34
C ASP A 162 -22.79 -15.63 32.82
N ARG A 163 -22.55 -14.66 31.93
CA ARG A 163 -22.71 -13.24 32.23
C ARG A 163 -24.17 -12.85 32.42
N VAL A 164 -25.08 -13.30 31.57
CA VAL A 164 -26.53 -13.07 31.74
C VAL A 164 -27.00 -13.67 33.06
N GLN A 165 -26.63 -14.91 33.37
CA GLN A 165 -26.96 -15.56 34.64
C GLN A 165 -26.41 -14.79 35.85
N ASN A 166 -25.16 -14.31 35.78
CA ASN A 166 -24.55 -13.48 36.83
C ASN A 166 -25.23 -12.10 36.99
N TYR A 167 -25.91 -11.59 35.95
CA TYR A 167 -26.67 -10.34 36.03
C TYR A 167 -28.14 -10.52 36.43
N SER A 168 -28.67 -11.74 36.49
CA SER A 168 -30.07 -12.02 36.87
C SER A 168 -30.46 -11.46 38.24
N ILE A 169 -29.52 -11.41 39.19
CA ILE A 169 -29.71 -10.79 40.52
C ILE A 169 -30.10 -9.30 40.39
N PHE A 170 -29.51 -8.58 39.42
CA PHE A 170 -29.84 -7.18 39.16
C PHE A 170 -31.14 -7.02 38.36
N GLU A 171 -31.50 -8.02 37.54
CA GLU A 171 -32.79 -8.06 36.84
C GLU A 171 -33.94 -8.18 37.86
N THR A 172 -33.92 -9.19 38.73
CA THR A 172 -34.90 -9.36 39.82
C THR A 172 -34.93 -8.16 40.77
N TYR A 173 -33.77 -7.61 41.14
CA TYR A 173 -33.72 -6.38 41.94
C TYR A 173 -34.39 -5.19 41.23
N LEU A 174 -34.18 -5.01 39.92
CA LEU A 174 -34.80 -3.92 39.18
C LEU A 174 -36.30 -4.16 38.93
N GLU A 175 -36.75 -5.40 38.81
CA GLU A 175 -38.18 -5.75 38.86
C GLU A 175 -38.81 -5.36 40.20
N ASP A 176 -38.13 -5.63 41.32
CA ASP A 176 -38.61 -5.24 42.65
C ASP A 176 -38.59 -3.72 42.84
N VAL A 177 -37.60 -3.00 42.30
CA VAL A 177 -37.60 -1.53 42.26
C VAL A 177 -38.75 -0.99 41.39
N VAL A 178 -39.08 -1.62 40.27
CA VAL A 178 -40.29 -1.27 39.47
C VAL A 178 -41.55 -1.42 40.33
N LYS A 179 -41.75 -2.57 41.00
CA LYS A 179 -42.94 -2.86 41.83
C LYS A 179 -43.19 -1.84 42.95
N ILE A 180 -42.14 -1.17 43.47
CA ILE A 180 -42.23 -0.20 44.58
C ILE A 180 -42.11 1.27 44.15
N SER A 181 -41.97 1.57 42.85
CA SER A 181 -41.66 2.93 42.37
C SER A 181 -42.65 3.47 41.35
N GLN A 182 -42.36 4.66 40.82
CA GLN A 182 -43.19 5.37 39.84
C GLN A 182 -42.91 4.94 38.39
N PHE A 183 -42.00 3.98 38.16
CA PHE A 183 -41.54 3.60 36.84
C PHE A 183 -42.23 2.32 36.36
N GLU A 184 -42.90 2.38 35.22
CA GLU A 184 -43.63 1.26 34.61
C GLU A 184 -42.71 0.10 34.18
N GLU A 185 -41.48 0.41 33.76
CA GLU A 185 -40.50 -0.55 33.26
C GLU A 185 -39.07 -0.27 33.76
N ILE A 186 -38.26 -1.33 33.80
CA ILE A 186 -36.80 -1.25 34.06
C ILE A 186 -36.11 -0.31 33.05
N GLN A 187 -36.56 -0.27 31.79
CA GLN A 187 -36.00 0.62 30.78
C GLN A 187 -36.26 2.10 31.10
N ALA A 188 -37.38 2.44 31.73
CA ALA A 188 -37.67 3.80 32.17
C ALA A 188 -36.72 4.24 33.29
N ILE A 189 -36.43 3.37 34.26
CA ILE A 189 -35.42 3.60 35.32
C ILE A 189 -34.04 3.84 34.68
N ILE A 190 -33.63 2.95 33.77
CA ILE A 190 -32.33 3.04 33.07
C ILE A 190 -32.23 4.32 32.23
N TRP A 191 -33.30 4.73 31.55
CA TRP A 191 -33.34 5.98 30.79
C TRP A 191 -33.25 7.21 31.71
N HIS A 192 -34.03 7.23 32.80
CA HIS A 192 -34.02 8.32 33.77
C HIS A 192 -32.64 8.49 34.41
N TYR A 193 -32.00 7.40 34.85
CA TYR A 193 -30.63 7.42 35.37
C TYR A 193 -29.62 7.95 34.33
N LYS A 194 -29.70 7.48 33.07
CA LYS A 194 -28.86 7.98 31.97
C LYS A 194 -29.07 9.48 31.71
N MET A 195 -30.30 9.97 31.83
CA MET A 195 -30.61 11.40 31.70
C MET A 195 -30.04 12.21 32.87
N LEU A 196 -30.28 11.77 34.11
CA LEU A 196 -29.77 12.41 35.32
C LEU A 196 -28.23 12.50 35.34
N MET A 197 -27.53 11.45 34.89
CA MET A 197 -26.07 11.47 34.77
C MET A 197 -25.55 12.42 33.68
N ARG A 198 -26.28 12.59 32.57
CA ARG A 198 -25.98 13.62 31.55
C ARG A 198 -26.20 15.03 32.11
N MET A 199 -27.32 15.26 32.77
CA MET A 199 -27.63 16.54 33.44
C MET A 199 -26.59 16.89 34.49
N ARG A 200 -26.21 15.95 35.36
CA ARG A 200 -25.14 16.15 36.36
C ARG A 200 -23.80 16.55 35.72
N LYS A 201 -23.41 15.92 34.60
CA LYS A 201 -22.19 16.30 33.86
C LYS A 201 -22.30 17.73 33.30
N ALA A 202 -23.44 18.08 32.70
CA ALA A 202 -23.66 19.43 32.16
C ALA A 202 -23.66 20.51 33.25
N LEU A 203 -24.29 20.25 34.40
CA LEU A 203 -24.29 21.14 35.56
C LEU A 203 -22.88 21.39 36.12
N LEU A 204 -22.07 20.33 36.28
CA LEU A 204 -20.67 20.46 36.73
C LEU A 204 -19.82 21.27 35.74
N GLN A 205 -20.05 21.10 34.43
CA GLN A 205 -19.35 21.89 33.40
C GLN A 205 -19.81 23.35 33.40
N ALA A 206 -21.10 23.63 33.64
CA ALA A 206 -21.62 24.99 33.76
C ALA A 206 -21.15 25.69 35.04
N GLU A 207 -21.05 24.98 36.16
CA GLU A 207 -20.50 25.51 37.42
C GLU A 207 -19.01 25.89 37.27
N LEU A 208 -18.23 25.05 36.59
CA LEU A 208 -16.83 25.35 36.27
C LEU A 208 -16.71 26.60 35.38
N GLY A 209 -17.48 26.67 34.28
CA GLY A 209 -17.50 27.85 33.41
C GLY A 209 -17.94 29.14 34.12
N LEU A 210 -18.90 29.05 35.06
CA LEU A 210 -19.30 30.17 35.90
C LEU A 210 -18.20 30.59 36.90
N ARG A 211 -17.38 29.64 37.36
CA ARG A 211 -16.22 29.92 38.23
C ARG A 211 -15.13 30.66 37.46
N GLU A 212 -14.73 30.12 36.30
CA GLU A 212 -13.75 30.76 35.41
C GLU A 212 -14.20 32.16 34.97
N ALA A 213 -15.50 32.35 34.68
CA ALA A 213 -16.07 33.66 34.34
C ALA A 213 -16.05 34.64 35.53
N LYS A 214 -16.27 34.16 36.76
CA LYS A 214 -16.18 34.98 37.98
C LYS A 214 -14.74 35.34 38.35
N GLU A 215 -13.79 34.47 38.07
CA GLU A 215 -12.36 34.73 38.28
C GLU A 215 -11.90 35.80 37.29
N LYS A 216 -12.17 35.64 35.98
CA LYS A 216 -11.90 36.68 34.97
C LYS A 216 -12.61 38.01 35.24
N ALA A 217 -13.86 37.99 35.72
CA ALA A 217 -14.57 39.21 36.08
C ALA A 217 -13.88 39.96 37.23
N LYS A 218 -13.29 39.25 38.22
CA LYS A 218 -12.48 39.88 39.27
C LYS A 218 -11.16 40.43 38.73
N GLU A 219 -10.48 39.68 37.86
CA GLU A 219 -9.24 40.14 37.20
C GLU A 219 -9.48 41.46 36.44
N PHE A 220 -10.58 41.57 35.70
CA PHE A 220 -10.99 42.82 35.06
C PHE A 220 -11.32 43.92 36.07
N SER A 221 -12.17 43.68 37.08
CA SER A 221 -12.49 44.71 38.07
C SER A 221 -11.25 45.19 38.86
N GLN A 222 -10.28 44.33 39.13
CA GLN A 222 -9.01 44.72 39.76
C GLN A 222 -8.16 45.58 38.81
N SER A 223 -8.11 45.25 37.52
CA SER A 223 -7.45 46.09 36.51
C SER A 223 -8.12 47.45 36.36
N ASP A 224 -9.46 47.50 36.38
CA ASP A 224 -10.24 48.75 36.30
C ASP A 224 -10.05 49.61 37.56
N GLU A 225 -9.95 48.99 38.75
CA GLU A 225 -9.64 49.64 40.02
C GLU A 225 -8.21 50.20 40.04
N ASP A 226 -7.21 49.42 39.62
CA ASP A 226 -5.80 49.85 39.52
C ASP A 226 -5.62 50.99 38.49
N GLU A 227 -6.25 50.90 37.32
CA GLU A 227 -6.25 51.98 36.32
C GLU A 227 -6.96 53.25 36.86
N SER A 228 -8.06 53.09 37.61
CA SER A 228 -8.74 54.22 38.27
C SER A 228 -7.85 54.89 39.32
N LEU A 229 -7.11 54.12 40.12
CA LEU A 229 -6.17 54.64 41.11
C LEU A 229 -4.99 55.39 40.45
N GLN A 230 -4.44 54.84 39.35
CA GLN A 230 -3.40 55.52 38.57
C GLN A 230 -3.90 56.84 37.97
N ASN A 231 -5.08 56.83 37.34
CA ASN A 231 -5.69 58.04 36.77
C ASN A 231 -5.93 59.12 37.84
N ASN A 232 -6.41 58.75 39.04
CA ASN A 232 -6.56 59.68 40.15
C ASN A 232 -5.21 60.27 40.61
N SER A 233 -4.16 59.44 40.72
CA SER A 233 -2.80 59.89 41.05
C SER A 233 -2.24 60.88 40.01
N ASP A 234 -2.58 60.70 38.73
CA ASP A 234 -2.17 61.62 37.67
C ASP A 234 -2.98 62.92 37.67
N VAL A 235 -4.27 62.88 38.03
CA VAL A 235 -5.09 64.08 38.29
C VAL A 235 -4.53 64.89 39.45
N ASP A 236 -4.24 64.27 40.60
CA ASP A 236 -3.63 64.96 41.75
C ASP A 236 -2.30 65.65 41.37
N GLN A 237 -1.48 64.99 40.56
CA GLN A 237 -0.22 65.56 40.05
C GLN A 237 -0.46 66.75 39.10
N LEU A 238 -1.51 66.71 38.27
CA LEU A 238 -1.88 67.79 37.37
C LEU A 238 -2.49 68.98 38.12
N GLU A 239 -3.32 68.76 39.15
CA GLU A 239 -3.85 69.82 39.99
C GLU A 239 -2.73 70.53 40.77
N LEU A 240 -1.78 69.79 41.34
CA LEU A 240 -0.61 70.36 42.00
C LEU A 240 0.23 71.25 41.05
N ARG A 241 0.45 70.80 39.81
CA ARG A 241 1.12 71.61 38.77
C ARG A 241 0.31 72.84 38.38
N SER A 242 -1.01 72.72 38.25
CA SER A 242 -1.92 73.82 37.95
C SER A 242 -1.87 74.91 39.04
N HIS A 243 -1.96 74.51 40.31
CA HIS A 243 -1.85 75.43 41.44
C HIS A 243 -0.48 76.08 41.56
N GLN A 244 0.61 75.40 41.22
CA GLN A 244 1.93 76.03 41.16
C GLN A 244 1.99 77.07 40.03
N ALA A 245 1.52 76.74 38.83
CA ALA A 245 1.49 77.68 37.71
C ALA A 245 0.62 78.92 38.02
N GLN A 246 -0.53 78.74 38.70
CA GLN A 246 -1.37 79.84 39.17
C GLN A 246 -0.63 80.76 40.15
N ARG A 247 0.12 80.20 41.11
CA ARG A 247 0.95 80.97 42.06
C ARG A 247 2.07 81.74 41.35
N ASP A 248 2.72 81.11 40.37
CA ASP A 248 3.78 81.74 39.58
C ASP A 248 3.26 82.90 38.72
N VAL A 249 2.05 82.76 38.14
CA VAL A 249 1.35 83.83 37.41
C VAL A 249 1.02 84.99 38.35
N LEU A 250 0.33 84.74 39.48
CA LEU A 250 -0.02 85.78 40.45
C LEU A 250 1.21 86.53 40.99
N THR A 251 2.32 85.81 41.20
CA THR A 251 3.59 86.41 41.63
C THR A 251 4.16 87.35 40.55
N ARG A 252 4.10 86.96 39.28
CA ARG A 252 4.53 87.81 38.15
C ARG A 252 3.61 89.00 37.94
N GLU A 253 2.30 88.84 38.11
CA GLU A 253 1.31 89.92 38.03
C GLU A 253 1.52 90.98 39.12
N CYS A 254 1.79 90.56 40.37
CA CYS A 254 2.17 91.48 41.45
C CYS A 254 3.46 92.26 41.14
N LEU A 255 4.52 91.57 40.69
CA LEU A 255 5.78 92.21 40.30
C LEU A 255 5.58 93.21 39.15
N TRP A 256 4.79 92.83 38.13
CA TRP A 256 4.44 93.71 37.02
C TRP A 256 3.64 94.94 37.48
N ALA A 257 2.65 94.76 38.35
CA ALA A 257 1.86 95.85 38.91
C ALA A 257 2.71 96.83 39.73
N ASP A 258 3.70 96.36 40.49
CA ASP A 258 4.60 97.23 41.25
C ASP A 258 5.64 97.94 40.37
N MET A 259 6.13 97.29 39.30
CA MET A 259 6.89 97.96 38.24
C MET A 259 6.05 99.05 37.55
N GLN A 260 4.78 98.77 37.25
CA GLN A 260 3.86 99.72 36.62
C GLN A 260 3.54 100.91 37.53
N LYS A 261 3.25 100.69 38.83
CA LYS A 261 3.10 101.77 39.83
C LYS A 261 4.36 102.63 39.91
N THR A 262 5.54 102.00 39.91
CA THR A 262 6.83 102.70 39.99
C THR A 262 7.09 103.55 38.74
N ALA A 263 6.78 103.03 37.56
CA ALA A 263 6.87 103.76 36.29
C ALA A 263 5.88 104.94 36.25
N ALA A 264 4.62 104.72 36.66
CA ALA A 264 3.59 105.76 36.73
C ALA A 264 3.99 106.88 37.71
N LYS A 265 4.52 106.54 38.89
CA LYS A 265 5.03 107.53 39.84
C LYS A 265 6.18 108.36 39.25
N LYS A 266 7.17 107.72 38.62
CA LYS A 266 8.28 108.43 37.96
C LYS A 266 7.80 109.33 36.82
N ALA A 267 6.80 108.90 36.05
CA ALA A 267 6.18 109.71 35.01
C ALA A 267 5.43 110.93 35.58
N GLN A 268 4.73 110.76 36.70
CA GLN A 268 4.07 111.86 37.42
C GLN A 268 5.08 112.85 38.02
N GLU A 269 6.17 112.37 38.63
CA GLU A 269 7.25 113.20 39.17
C GLU A 269 7.91 114.01 38.03
N LEU A 270 8.25 113.36 36.91
CA LEU A 270 8.79 114.02 35.73
C LEU A 270 7.83 115.06 35.15
N GLY A 271 6.53 114.75 35.03
CA GLY A 271 5.50 115.68 34.58
C GLY A 271 5.33 116.88 35.52
N THR A 272 5.41 116.65 36.83
CA THR A 272 5.35 117.72 37.85
C THR A 272 6.56 118.64 37.75
N ILE A 273 7.76 118.08 37.56
CA ILE A 273 8.99 118.84 37.32
C ILE A 273 8.86 119.67 36.03
N LYS A 274 8.45 119.07 34.90
CA LYS A 274 8.20 119.80 33.65
C LYS A 274 7.24 120.99 33.85
N MET A 275 6.13 120.77 34.55
CA MET A 275 5.13 121.81 34.81
C MET A 275 5.64 122.92 35.74
N ALA A 276 6.48 122.60 36.74
CA ALA A 276 7.11 123.59 37.61
C ALA A 276 8.10 124.46 36.83
N ILE A 277 8.91 123.86 35.96
CA ILE A 277 9.84 124.56 35.07
C ILE A 277 9.08 125.49 34.13
N LEU A 278 8.03 124.99 33.47
CA LEU A 278 7.17 125.78 32.59
C LEU A 278 6.51 126.96 33.33
N GLY A 279 6.01 126.73 34.56
CA GLY A 279 5.40 127.78 35.39
C GLY A 279 6.38 128.88 35.79
N LEU A 280 7.60 128.52 36.18
CA LEU A 280 8.68 129.47 36.45
C LEU A 280 9.11 130.24 35.19
N PHE A 281 9.25 129.55 34.06
CA PHE A 281 9.59 130.17 32.77
C PHE A 281 8.53 131.18 32.32
N GLN A 282 7.25 130.87 32.52
CA GLN A 282 6.16 131.81 32.27
C GLN A 282 6.17 133.01 33.24
N HIS A 283 6.59 132.83 34.50
CA HIS A 283 6.75 133.93 35.45
C HIS A 283 7.90 134.87 35.02
N VAL A 284 9.06 134.31 34.68
CA VAL A 284 10.22 135.04 34.17
C VAL A 284 9.88 135.81 32.89
N SER A 285 9.22 135.17 31.92
CA SER A 285 8.81 135.80 30.66
C SER A 285 7.83 136.96 30.88
N LYS A 286 6.89 136.82 31.82
CA LYS A 286 5.98 137.91 32.24
C LYS A 286 6.74 139.06 32.90
N GLN A 287 7.70 138.78 33.79
CA GLN A 287 8.45 139.79 34.54
C GLN A 287 9.43 140.56 33.65
N MET A 288 10.12 139.87 32.71
CA MET A 288 10.95 140.49 31.66
C MET A 288 10.14 141.32 30.65
N LYS A 289 8.80 141.18 30.61
CA LYS A 289 7.92 141.70 29.55
C LYS A 289 8.37 141.29 28.12
N ARG A 290 9.06 140.16 27.98
CA ARG A 290 9.55 139.59 26.72
C ARG A 290 8.82 138.29 26.43
N SER A 291 8.20 138.21 25.25
CA SER A 291 7.64 136.97 24.70
C SER A 291 8.76 136.07 24.17
N LEU A 292 9.48 135.40 25.07
CA LEU A 292 10.48 134.38 24.72
C LEU A 292 9.75 133.13 24.23
N ASN A 293 9.89 132.84 22.92
CA ASN A 293 9.06 131.87 22.22
C ASN A 293 9.64 130.45 22.29
N VAL A 294 9.74 129.90 23.51
CA VAL A 294 10.32 128.58 23.80
C VAL A 294 9.24 127.48 23.78
N PRO A 295 9.46 126.32 23.15
CA PRO A 295 8.49 125.22 23.13
C PRO A 295 8.14 124.68 24.52
N VAL A 296 6.87 124.31 24.73
CA VAL A 296 6.32 123.88 26.03
C VAL A 296 6.97 122.60 26.57
N ASP A 297 7.37 121.67 25.70
CA ASP A 297 7.96 120.39 26.11
C ASP A 297 9.47 120.41 26.36
N ASP A 298 10.18 121.43 25.87
CA ASP A 298 11.63 121.58 26.06
C ASP A 298 11.94 122.28 27.38
N SER A 299 11.88 121.50 28.46
CA SER A 299 12.21 121.97 29.80
C SER A 299 13.68 122.37 29.98
N TYR A 300 14.61 121.98 29.09
CA TYR A 300 16.01 122.35 29.22
C TYR A 300 16.27 123.80 28.79
N THR A 301 15.76 124.22 27.64
CA THR A 301 15.89 125.63 27.21
C THR A 301 15.06 126.57 28.08
N GLN A 302 13.89 126.14 28.56
CA GLN A 302 13.13 126.87 29.58
C GLN A 302 13.96 127.15 30.85
N LEU A 303 14.66 126.12 31.37
CA LEU A 303 15.49 126.24 32.58
C LEU A 303 16.69 127.17 32.37
N SER A 304 17.31 127.13 31.19
CA SER A 304 18.40 128.04 30.81
C SER A 304 17.97 129.51 30.84
N VAL A 305 16.77 129.84 30.32
CA VAL A 305 16.23 131.20 30.36
C VAL A 305 15.91 131.65 31.80
N ILE A 306 15.37 130.77 32.65
CA ILE A 306 15.16 131.06 34.08
C ILE A 306 16.50 131.35 34.77
N GLN A 307 17.52 130.52 34.51
CA GLN A 307 18.85 130.67 35.11
C GLN A 307 19.50 132.00 34.71
N GLN A 308 19.43 132.39 33.44
CA GLN A 308 19.95 133.69 32.99
C GLN A 308 19.26 134.85 33.70
N PHE A 309 17.93 134.83 33.83
CA PHE A 309 17.19 135.89 34.54
C PHE A 309 17.57 136.01 36.02
N ILE A 310 17.82 134.88 36.70
CA ILE A 310 18.27 134.89 38.10
C ILE A 310 19.67 135.50 38.21
N GLN A 311 20.57 135.22 37.25
CA GLN A 311 21.88 135.86 37.19
C GLN A 311 21.75 137.38 36.92
N ASP A 312 20.96 137.79 35.93
CA ASP A 312 20.70 139.20 35.61
C ASP A 312 20.19 139.96 36.85
N LEU A 313 19.27 139.36 37.62
CA LEU A 313 18.75 139.92 38.87
C LEU A 313 19.81 139.99 39.97
N MET A 314 20.67 138.98 40.12
CA MET A 314 21.76 138.99 41.10
C MET A 314 22.78 140.09 40.81
N ASP A 315 23.13 140.29 39.54
CA ASP A 315 24.11 141.30 39.12
C ASP A 315 23.56 142.72 39.38
N ILE A 316 22.28 142.98 39.10
CA ILE A 316 21.58 144.22 39.48
C ILE A 316 21.59 144.43 41.00
N LEU A 317 21.34 143.38 41.79
CA LEU A 317 21.34 143.45 43.26
C LEU A 317 22.73 143.80 43.81
N MET A 318 23.80 143.29 43.18
CA MET A 318 25.19 143.62 43.51
C MET A 318 25.54 145.07 43.17
N GLU A 319 25.01 145.65 42.09
CA GLU A 319 25.15 147.09 41.81
C GLU A 319 24.41 147.96 42.83
N VAL A 320 23.16 147.63 43.17
CA VAL A 320 22.34 148.39 44.14
C VAL A 320 23.00 148.42 45.52
N LYS A 321 23.60 147.30 45.96
CA LYS A 321 24.29 147.18 47.25
C LYS A 321 25.53 148.09 47.38
N ARG A 322 25.99 148.70 46.28
CA ARG A 322 27.14 149.62 46.25
C ARG A 322 26.77 151.10 46.55
N LYS A 323 25.49 151.45 46.72
CA LYS A 323 25.02 152.86 46.74
C LYS A 323 24.16 153.31 47.94
N GLY A 324 24.15 152.60 49.07
CA GLY A 324 23.41 153.03 50.27
C GLY A 324 24.02 152.58 51.60
N HIS A 325 23.98 153.46 52.60
CA HIS A 325 24.36 153.21 54.01
C HIS A 325 23.59 154.18 54.93
N THR A 326 23.51 153.84 56.23
CA THR A 326 22.68 154.42 57.32
C THR A 326 21.19 154.03 57.30
N GLU A 327 20.54 153.72 58.44
CA GLU A 327 21.01 153.21 59.75
C GLU A 327 19.86 152.44 60.48
N PRO A 328 20.07 151.79 61.65
CA PRO A 328 19.24 150.66 62.09
C PRO A 328 18.23 150.96 63.23
N LEU A 329 17.41 149.96 63.58
CA LEU A 329 16.93 149.73 64.95
C LEU A 329 16.60 148.23 65.16
N ALA A 330 16.50 147.78 66.42
CA ALA A 330 16.44 146.35 66.78
C ALA A 330 15.35 146.03 67.83
N CYS A 331 14.89 144.77 67.86
CA CYS A 331 14.22 144.14 69.01
C CYS A 331 14.37 142.59 68.94
N SER A 332 14.05 141.85 70.02
CA SER A 332 14.65 140.52 70.27
C SER A 332 13.80 139.51 71.07
N TYR A 333 14.22 138.22 71.02
CA TYR A 333 13.75 137.05 71.80
C TYR A 333 12.32 136.53 71.47
N ALA A 334 11.93 135.27 71.77
CA ALA A 334 12.51 134.20 72.61
C ALA A 334 12.36 132.77 72.02
N TYR A 335 12.77 131.73 72.77
CA TYR A 335 12.90 130.31 72.34
C TYR A 335 12.05 129.30 73.16
N GLY A 336 11.74 128.13 72.57
CA GLY A 336 11.57 126.82 73.27
C GLY A 336 10.19 126.12 73.18
N THR A 337 10.00 124.81 73.42
CA THR A 337 10.89 123.62 73.29
C THR A 337 10.11 122.26 73.46
N ALA A 338 10.04 121.44 72.39
CA ALA A 338 10.12 119.95 72.31
C ALA A 338 9.34 118.93 73.22
N ARG A 339 9.23 117.69 72.70
CA ARG A 339 8.86 116.36 73.31
C ARG A 339 7.37 115.95 73.26
N LYS A 340 6.96 114.66 73.13
CA LYS A 340 7.70 113.37 72.91
C LYS A 340 6.81 112.25 72.31
N MET A 341 7.42 111.29 71.60
CA MET A 341 6.97 109.89 71.38
C MET A 341 7.31 109.02 72.62
N PRO A 342 6.74 107.80 72.88
CA PRO A 342 6.57 106.63 71.97
C PRO A 342 5.22 105.87 72.14
N THR A 343 4.95 104.69 71.56
CA THR A 343 5.80 103.70 70.83
C THR A 343 5.04 103.09 69.67
#